data_AF-A0A7H0SKX3-F1
#
_entry.id   AF-A0A7H0SKX3-F1
#
_cell.length_a   1.000
_cell.length_b   1.000
_cell.length_c   1.000
_cell.angle_alpha   90.00
_cell.angle_beta   90.00
_cell.angle_gamma   90.00
#
_symmetry.space_group_name_H-M   'P 1'
#
loop_
_entity.id
_entity.type
_entity.pdbx_description
1 polymer ?
#
loop_
_entity_poly.entity_id
_entity_poly.type
_entity_poly.pdbx_seq_one_letter_code
_entity_poly.pdbx_strand_id
1 'polypeptide(L)' 'MAMTLRLSTEEDRALNLLSRVRGCSKHEAAKFAIISTAAQVVDDAHIRDLARSTIREYQENWEKIHGSET' A
#
# COMPACT_ATOMS: atom_id res chain seq x y z
N MET A 1 3.19 -26.05 12.27
CA MET A 1 4.43 -25.48 12.83
C MET A 1 4.07 -24.13 13.46
N ALA A 2 4.18 -23.99 14.77
CA ALA A 2 3.80 -22.75 15.46
C ALA A 2 4.97 -21.76 15.40
N MET A 3 4.77 -20.61 14.74
CA MET A 3 5.72 -19.51 14.74
C MET A 3 5.31 -18.53 15.82
N THR A 4 6.07 -18.45 16.91
CA THR A 4 5.82 -17.50 17.99
C THR A 4 6.64 -16.23 17.78
N LEU A 5 5.97 -15.14 17.40
CA LEU A 5 6.54 -13.80 17.38
C LEU A 5 6.63 -13.25 18.81
N ARG A 6 7.79 -12.67 19.17
CA ARG A 6 7.90 -11.89 20.41
C ARG A 6 7.40 -10.49 20.12
N LEU A 7 6.30 -10.13 20.77
CA LEU A 7 5.67 -8.82 20.60
C LEU A 7 6.21 -7.84 21.64
N SER A 8 6.46 -6.61 21.21
CA SER A 8 6.56 -5.46 22.12
C SER A 8 5.18 -5.12 22.71
N THR A 9 5.17 -4.32 23.78
CA THR A 9 3.93 -3.83 24.38
C THR A 9 3.07 -3.04 23.38
N GLU A 10 3.70 -2.31 22.47
CA GLU A 10 3.00 -1.51 21.45
C GLU A 10 2.38 -2.41 20.38
N GLU A 11 3.13 -3.41 19.90
CA GLU A 11 2.64 -4.39 18.93
C GLU A 11 1.45 -5.18 19.48
N ASP A 12 1.49 -5.58 20.77
CA ASP A 12 0.37 -6.28 21.40
C ASP A 12 -0.88 -5.38 21.47
N ARG A 13 -0.73 -4.10 21.82
CA ARG A 13 -1.85 -3.14 21.85
C ARG A 13 -2.45 -2.93 20.46
N ALA A 14 -1.61 -2.74 19.44
CA ALA A 14 -2.05 -2.60 18.07
C ALA A 14 -2.81 -3.85 17.58
N LEU A 15 -2.29 -5.05 17.85
CA LEU A 15 -2.95 -6.30 17.47
C LEU A 15 -4.23 -6.56 18.27
N ASN A 16 -4.30 -6.17 19.55
CA ASN A 16 -5.55 -6.19 20.31
C ASN A 16 -6.63 -5.30 19.67
N LEU A 17 -6.27 -4.08 19.27
CA LEU A 17 -7.21 -3.17 18.61
C LEU A 17 -7.68 -3.75 17.27
N LEU A 18 -6.74 -4.18 16.43
CA LEU A 18 -7.03 -4.69 15.10
C LEU A 18 -7.90 -5.95 15.14
N SER A 19 -7.57 -6.89 16.04
CA SER A 19 -8.36 -8.12 16.23
C SER A 19 -9.80 -7.84 16.68
N ARG A 20 -10.01 -6.85 17.56
CA ARG A 20 -11.35 -6.42 17.98
C ARG A 20 -12.14 -5.80 16.84
N VAL A 21 -11.53 -4.89 16.07
CA VAL A 21 -12.17 -4.24 14.92
C VAL A 21 -12.60 -5.27 13.87
N ARG A 22 -11.81 -6.33 13.69
CA ARG A 22 -12.07 -7.38 12.68
C ARG A 22 -12.85 -8.58 13.20
N GLY A 23 -13.05 -8.70 14.51
CA GLY A 23 -13.70 -9.85 15.13
C GLY A 23 -12.92 -11.17 14.93
N CYS A 24 -11.58 -11.13 14.94
CA CYS A 24 -10.72 -12.31 14.74
C CYS A 24 -9.67 -12.46 15.85
N SER A 25 -8.84 -13.51 15.79
CA SER A 25 -7.72 -13.67 16.73
C SER A 25 -6.57 -12.69 16.44
N LYS A 26 -5.68 -12.44 17.42
CA LYS A 26 -4.46 -11.65 17.22
C LYS A 26 -3.57 -12.20 16.10
N HIS A 27 -3.50 -13.53 15.98
CA HIS A 27 -2.71 -14.19 14.93
C HIS A 27 -3.29 -13.93 13.55
N GLU A 28 -4.61 -14.03 13.40
CA GLU A 28 -5.28 -13.70 12.14
C GLU A 28 -5.19 -12.22 11.80
N ALA A 29 -5.32 -11.35 12.80
CA ALA A 29 -5.11 -9.90 12.64
C ALA A 29 -3.69 -9.60 12.16
N ALA A 30 -2.67 -10.27 12.72
CA ALA A 30 -1.28 -10.11 12.29
C ALA A 30 -1.06 -10.58 10.85
N LYS A 31 -1.56 -11.76 10.47
CA LYS A 31 -1.50 -12.25 9.08
C LYS A 31 -2.19 -11.29 8.12
N PHE A 32 -3.37 -10.81 8.49
CA PHE A 32 -4.10 -9.84 7.68
C PHE A 32 -3.31 -8.56 7.51
N ALA A 33 -2.75 -8.00 8.59
CA ALA A 33 -1.95 -6.77 8.51
C ALA A 33 -0.75 -6.93 7.57
N ILE A 34 -0.03 -8.06 7.67
CA ILE A 34 1.11 -8.35 6.78
C ILE A 34 0.67 -8.39 5.32
N ILE A 35 -0.38 -9.15 5.01
CA ILE A 35 -0.88 -9.28 3.63
C ILE A 35 -1.40 -7.95 3.11
N SER A 36 -2.18 -7.22 3.92
CA SER A 36 -2.76 -5.93 3.56
C SER A 36 -1.69 -4.89 3.27
N THR A 37 -0.66 -4.80 4.11
CA THR A 37 0.44 -3.85 3.89
C THR A 37 1.25 -4.23 2.66
N ALA A 38 1.54 -5.53 2.45
CA ALA A 38 2.26 -5.97 1.26
C ALA A 38 1.49 -5.65 -0.03
N ALA A 39 0.18 -5.89 -0.05
CA ALA A 39 -0.68 -5.52 -1.18
C ALA A 39 -0.66 -4.01 -1.42
N GLN A 40 -0.84 -3.20 -0.36
CA GLN A 40 -0.79 -1.75 -0.46
C GLN A 40 0.54 -1.23 -1.02
N VAL A 41 1.67 -1.82 -0.62
CA VAL A 41 3.00 -1.43 -1.14
C VAL A 41 3.10 -1.68 -2.65
N VAL A 42 2.55 -2.79 -3.15
CA VAL A 42 2.54 -3.12 -4.58
C VAL A 42 1.62 -2.18 -5.34
N ASP A 43 0.41 -1.94 -4.82
CA ASP A 43 -0.56 -1.04 -5.44
C ASP A 43 -0.02 0.39 -5.52
N ASP A 44 0.59 0.88 -4.45
CA ASP A 44 1.23 2.20 -4.41
C ASP A 44 2.35 2.34 -5.45
N ALA A 45 3.16 1.28 -5.65
CA ALA A 45 4.20 1.28 -6.67
C ALA A 45 3.60 1.38 -8.07
N HIS A 46 2.55 0.59 -8.34
CA HIS A 46 1.84 0.63 -9.61
C HIS A 46 1.22 2.02 -9.89
N ILE A 47 0.58 2.63 -8.89
CA ILE A 47 0.01 3.98 -9.00
C ILE A 47 1.10 5.03 -9.30
N ARG A 48 2.25 4.96 -8.62
CA ARG A 48 3.38 5.89 -8.86
C ARG A 48 3.91 5.77 -10.29
N ASP A 49 4.05 4.55 -10.79
CA ASP A 49 4.53 4.31 -12.15
C ASP A 49 3.52 4.81 -13.19
N LEU A 50 2.23 4.50 -13.00
CA LEU A 50 1.16 4.98 -13.86
C LEU A 50 1.06 6.51 -13.86
N ALA A 51 1.17 7.16 -12.69
CA ALA A 51 1.15 8.61 -12.61
C ALA A 51 2.31 9.22 -13.39
N ARG A 52 3.51 8.64 -13.29
CA ARG A 52 4.69 9.10 -14.02
C ARG A 52 4.52 8.97 -15.53
N SER A 53 4.00 7.83 -16.02
CA SER A 53 3.75 7.65 -17.45
C SER A 53 2.71 8.63 -17.98
N THR A 54 1.59 8.76 -17.25
CA THR A 54 0.47 9.63 -17.65
C THR A 54 0.86 11.10 -17.68
N ILE A 55 1.59 11.59 -16.67
CA ILE A 55 2.06 12.99 -16.64
C ILE A 55 2.98 13.27 -17.82
N ARG A 56 3.90 12.34 -18.13
CA ARG A 56 4.81 12.48 -19.27
C ARG A 56 4.05 12.52 -20.59
N GLU A 57 3.13 11.58 -20.82
CA GLU A 57 2.31 11.56 -22.03
C GLU A 57 1.48 12.85 -22.19
N TYR A 58 0.92 13.35 -21.09
CA TYR A 58 0.22 14.63 -21.10
C TYR A 58 1.14 15.78 -21.51
N GLN A 59 2.34 15.87 -20.95
CA GLN A 59 3.32 16.91 -21.30
C GLN A 59 3.73 16.84 -22.77
N GLU A 60 4.09 15.65 -23.25
CA GLU A 60 4.46 15.44 -24.65
C GLU A 60 3.32 15.83 -25.62
N ASN A 61 2.08 15.49 -25.28
CA ASN A 61 0.93 15.85 -26.10
C ASN A 61 0.63 17.34 -26.05
N TRP A 62 0.78 17.96 -24.88
CA TRP A 62 0.59 19.40 -24.72
C TRP A 62 1.64 20.20 -25.52
N GLU A 63 2.89 19.76 -25.50
CA GLU A 63 3.97 20.32 -26.32
C GLU A 63 3.71 20.13 -27.82
N LYS A 64 3.20 18.98 -28.27
CA LYS A 64 2.85 18.77 -29.68
C LYS A 64 1.76 19.71 -30.16
N ILE A 65 0.74 19.96 -29.32
CA ILE A 65 -0.40 20.81 -29.68
C ILE A 65 0.00 22.29 -29.72
N HIS A 66 0.81 22.75 -28.76
CA HIS A 66 1.14 24.18 -28.62
C HIS A 66 2.50 24.57 -29.22
N GLY A 67 3.40 23.61 -29.41
CA GLY A 67 4.71 23.80 -30.04
C GLY A 67 4.70 23.67 -31.57
N SER A 68 3.60 23.25 -32.18
CA SER A 68 3.43 23.22 -33.64
C SER A 68 2.96 24.55 -34.25
N GLU A 69 2.78 25.60 -33.44
CA GLU A 69 2.33 26.94 -33.87
C GLU A 69 3.47 27.96 -34.08
N THR A 70 4.74 27.55 -34.02
CA THR A 70 5.92 28.37 -34.35
C THR A 70 6.80 27.71 -35.40
#